data_AF-A0A836Q1D0-F1
#
_entry.id   AF-A0A836Q1D0-F1
#
_cell.length_a   1.000
_cell.length_b   1.000
_cell.length_c   1.000
_cell.angle_alpha   90.00
_cell.angle_beta   90.00
_cell.angle_gamma   90.00
#
_symmetry.space_group_name_H-M   'P 1'
#
loop_
_entity.id
_entity.type
_entity.pdbx_description
1 polymer ?
#
loop_
_entity_poly.entity_id
_entity_poly.type
_entity_poly.pdbx_seq_one_letter_code
_entity_poly.pdbx_strand_id
1 'polypeptide(L)'
;MKFAFLTTIALSLFLVSIPVDAKGKVWTIEDRQFQLMKDINEGQKGKQLTKKEADRLRSDLADVARKKKKMKGKADDGKLTEDNKKELEGDLNGISDSIHKYKLEKRAQ
;
A
#
# COMPACT_ATOMS: atom_id res chain seq x y z
N MET A 1 46.50 -49.54 28.69
CA MET A 1 45.64 -48.84 29.67
C MET A 1 44.43 -48.30 28.91
N LYS A 2 43.22 -48.64 29.37
CA LYS A 2 41.94 -48.21 28.77
C LYS A 2 41.64 -46.79 29.24
N PHE A 3 41.38 -45.85 28.33
CA PHE A 3 40.63 -44.64 28.66
C PHE A 3 39.69 -44.27 27.51
N ALA A 4 38.40 -44.40 27.82
CA ALA A 4 37.25 -43.96 27.04
C ALA A 4 37.13 -42.44 27.10
N PHE A 5 36.65 -41.79 26.04
CA PHE A 5 35.85 -40.56 26.14
C PHE A 5 35.02 -40.39 24.86
N LEU A 6 33.79 -40.93 24.89
CA LEU A 6 32.72 -40.61 23.94
C LEU A 6 32.02 -39.37 24.50
N THR A 7 32.24 -38.21 23.88
CA THR A 7 31.54 -36.96 24.21
C THR A 7 30.41 -36.75 23.21
N THR A 8 29.20 -37.13 23.62
CA THR A 8 27.95 -36.76 22.94
C THR A 8 27.62 -35.31 23.27
N ILE A 9 27.77 -34.40 22.32
CA ILE A 9 27.25 -33.03 22.40
C ILE A 9 25.78 -33.08 22.02
N ALA A 10 24.89 -32.99 23.02
CA ALA A 10 23.47 -32.81 22.80
C ALA A 10 23.18 -31.33 22.47
N LEU A 11 22.88 -31.04 21.20
CA LEU A 11 22.47 -29.72 20.75
C LEU A 11 20.97 -29.55 20.96
N SER A 12 20.59 -28.93 22.09
CA SER A 12 19.19 -28.61 22.41
C SER A 12 18.75 -27.35 21.67
N LEU A 13 17.97 -27.51 20.59
CA LEU A 13 17.26 -26.41 19.92
C LEU A 13 16.03 -26.01 20.75
N PHE A 14 16.15 -24.95 21.55
CA PHE A 14 15.01 -24.26 22.13
C PHE A 14 14.32 -23.42 21.05
N LEU A 15 13.19 -23.90 20.53
CA LEU A 15 12.27 -23.10 19.72
C LEU A 15 11.47 -22.18 20.64
N VAL A 16 11.92 -20.92 20.77
CA VAL A 16 11.10 -19.87 21.39
C VAL A 16 10.04 -19.46 20.37
N SER A 17 8.79 -19.87 20.61
CA SER A 17 7.64 -19.34 19.86
C SER A 17 7.47 -17.85 20.18
N ILE A 18 7.98 -16.98 19.31
CA ILE A 18 7.69 -15.55 19.38
C ILE A 18 6.26 -15.36 18.88
N PRO A 19 5.32 -14.84 19.70
CA PRO A 19 4.02 -14.46 19.18
C PRO A 19 4.22 -13.31 18.19
N VAL A 20 4.00 -13.59 16.91
CA VAL A 20 3.94 -12.57 15.86
C VAL A 20 2.58 -11.90 15.97
N ASP A 21 2.48 -10.86 16.78
CA ASP A 21 1.35 -9.91 16.75
C ASP A 21 1.44 -9.07 15.46
N ALA A 22 1.15 -9.68 14.32
CA ALA A 22 1.04 -8.98 13.04
C ALA A 22 -0.32 -8.28 12.95
N LYS A 23 -0.53 -7.22 13.75
CA LYS A 23 -1.58 -6.24 13.45
C LYS A 23 -1.17 -5.49 12.18
N GLY A 24 -1.77 -5.86 11.05
CA GLY A 24 -1.53 -5.22 9.76
C GLY A 24 -1.74 -3.70 9.83
N LYS A 25 -0.91 -2.95 9.08
CA LYS A 25 -1.02 -1.48 9.00
C LYS A 25 -2.41 -1.11 8.52
N VAL A 26 -3.18 -0.40 9.36
CA VAL A 26 -4.43 0.24 8.94
C VAL A 26 -4.06 1.43 8.08
N TRP A 27 -4.54 1.44 6.84
CA TRP A 27 -4.27 2.53 5.90
C TRP A 27 -5.33 3.62 6.03
N THR A 28 -4.88 4.86 6.14
CA THR A 28 -5.76 6.03 6.04
C THR A 28 -5.96 6.43 4.58
N ILE A 29 -7.00 7.24 4.29
CA ILE A 29 -7.22 7.84 2.97
C ILE A 29 -5.98 8.65 2.54
N GLU A 30 -5.41 9.43 3.46
CA GLU A 30 -4.17 10.17 3.25
C GLU A 30 -3.00 9.26 2.86
N ASP A 31 -2.78 8.16 3.60
CA ASP A 31 -1.70 7.21 3.30
C ASP A 31 -1.89 6.58 1.91
N ARG A 32 -3.13 6.23 1.56
CA ARG A 32 -3.47 5.65 0.25
C ARG A 32 -3.20 6.63 -0.87
N GLN A 33 -3.58 7.89 -0.72
CA GLN A 33 -3.27 8.94 -1.69
C GLN A 33 -1.77 9.09 -1.89
N PHE A 34 -1.00 9.12 -0.80
CA PHE A 34 0.46 9.21 -0.89
C PHE A 34 1.06 8.01 -1.61
N GLN A 35 0.61 6.80 -1.27
CA GLN A 35 1.11 5.57 -1.89
C GLN A 35 0.82 5.54 -3.40
N LEU A 36 -0.40 5.86 -3.83
CA LEU A 36 -0.74 5.89 -5.25
C LEU A 36 0.05 6.95 -6.01
N MET A 37 0.28 8.13 -5.42
CA MET A 37 1.16 9.15 -6.02
C MET A 37 2.58 8.62 -6.23
N LYS A 38 3.12 7.91 -5.24
CA LYS A 38 4.42 7.24 -5.35
C LYS A 38 4.42 6.22 -6.49
N ASP A 39 3.39 5.36 -6.57
CA ASP A 39 3.29 4.31 -7.59
C ASP A 39 3.19 4.87 -9.01
N ILE A 40 2.54 6.03 -9.18
CA ILE A 40 2.48 6.79 -10.44
C ILE A 40 3.86 7.32 -10.81
N ASN A 41 4.56 7.96 -9.87
CA ASN A 41 5.88 8.53 -10.10
C ASN A 41 6.92 7.45 -10.46
N GLU A 42 6.90 6.33 -9.74
CA GLU A 42 7.75 5.17 -10.03
C GLU A 42 7.40 4.53 -11.37
N GLY A 43 6.11 4.38 -11.67
CA GLY A 43 5.62 3.88 -12.96
C GLY A 43 6.11 4.73 -14.13
N GLN A 44 6.02 6.05 -14.02
CA GLN A 44 6.52 6.97 -15.04
C GLN A 44 8.05 6.92 -15.17
N LYS A 45 8.78 6.97 -14.04
CA LYS A 45 10.26 6.90 -14.03
C LYS A 45 10.75 5.60 -14.65
N GLY A 46 10.08 4.49 -14.35
CA GLY A 46 10.37 3.17 -14.90
C GLY A 46 9.84 2.92 -16.32
N LYS A 47 9.27 3.93 -16.98
CA LYS A 47 8.64 3.83 -18.31
C LYS A 47 7.52 2.78 -18.41
N GLN A 48 6.94 2.39 -17.26
CA GLN A 48 5.78 1.51 -17.17
C GLN A 48 4.46 2.28 -17.33
N LEU A 49 4.51 3.60 -17.17
CA LEU A 49 3.44 4.54 -17.51
C LEU A 49 4.01 5.56 -18.50
N THR A 50 3.23 5.90 -19.52
CA THR A 50 3.53 7.05 -20.38
C THR A 50 3.32 8.35 -19.60
N LYS A 51 3.89 9.45 -20.11
CA LYS A 51 3.65 10.78 -19.52
C LYS A 51 2.15 11.11 -19.46
N LYS A 52 1.40 10.81 -20.52
CA LYS A 52 -0.03 11.10 -20.62
C LYS A 52 -0.85 10.31 -19.60
N GLU A 53 -0.56 9.02 -19.42
CA GLU A 53 -1.23 8.18 -18.42
C GLU A 53 -0.91 8.63 -17.00
N ALA A 54 0.37 8.93 -16.71
CA ALA A 54 0.77 9.44 -15.41
C ALA A 54 0.12 10.78 -15.08
N ASP A 55 0.06 11.71 -16.04
CA ASP A 55 -0.58 13.02 -15.86
C ASP A 55 -2.09 12.87 -15.61
N ARG A 56 -2.76 11.94 -16.32
CA ARG A 56 -4.18 11.61 -16.07
C ARG A 56 -4.40 11.08 -14.66
N LEU A 57 -3.62 10.08 -14.24
CA LEU A 57 -3.74 9.48 -12.91
C LEU A 57 -3.48 10.49 -11.78
N ARG A 58 -2.54 11.42 -11.97
CA ARG A 58 -2.33 12.53 -11.01
C ARG A 58 -3.52 13.46 -10.93
N SER A 59 -4.16 13.76 -12.07
CA SER A 59 -5.39 14.55 -12.09
C SER A 59 -6.49 13.84 -11.30
N ASP A 60 -6.73 12.56 -11.59
CA ASP A 60 -7.75 11.77 -10.89
C ASP A 60 -7.49 11.75 -9.36
N LEU A 61 -6.23 11.61 -8.94
CA LEU A 61 -5.87 11.64 -7.53
C LEU A 61 -6.05 13.03 -6.87
N ALA A 62 -5.78 14.10 -7.63
CA ALA A 62 -6.05 15.46 -7.19
C ALA A 62 -7.56 15.71 -7.03
N ASP A 63 -8.40 15.10 -7.88
CA ASP A 63 -9.85 15.20 -7.80
C ASP A 63 -10.37 14.54 -6.52
N VAL A 64 -9.84 13.36 -6.17
CA VAL A 64 -10.11 12.69 -4.88
C VAL A 64 -9.69 13.58 -3.70
N ALA A 65 -8.53 14.24 -3.78
CA ALA A 65 -8.09 15.16 -2.72
C ALA A 65 -9.04 16.36 -2.54
N ARG A 66 -9.54 16.94 -3.64
CA ARG A 66 -10.52 18.03 -3.60
C ARG A 66 -11.86 17.55 -3.05
N LYS A 67 -12.32 16.36 -3.45
CA LYS A 67 -13.54 15.72 -2.95
C LYS A 67 -13.47 15.48 -1.44
N LYS A 68 -12.36 14.91 -0.95
CA LYS A 68 -12.09 14.73 0.48
C LYS A 68 -12.15 16.04 1.26
N LYS A 69 -11.51 17.10 0.75
CA LYS A 69 -11.55 18.43 1.39
C LYS A 69 -12.98 18.97 1.47
N LYS A 70 -13.75 18.82 0.39
CA LYS A 70 -15.17 19.22 0.34
C LYS A 70 -16.02 18.42 1.33
N MET A 71 -15.82 17.11 1.45
CA MET A 71 -16.51 16.24 2.41
C MET A 71 -16.20 16.65 3.85
N LYS A 72 -14.93 16.86 4.20
CA LYS A 72 -14.53 17.37 5.53
C LYS A 72 -15.16 18.72 5.83
N GLY A 73 -15.19 19.64 4.87
CA GLY A 73 -15.79 20.97 5.05
C GLY A 73 -17.32 20.99 5.18
N LYS A 74 -18.00 19.88 4.84
CA LYS A 74 -19.45 19.71 5.01
C LYS A 74 -19.83 18.98 6.30
N ALA A 75 -18.87 18.37 6.99
CA ALA A 75 -19.12 17.61 8.20
C ALA A 75 -19.10 18.55 9.42
N ASP A 76 -20.05 18.36 10.34
CA ASP A 76 -20.21 19.21 11.53
C ASP A 76 -18.98 19.18 12.44
N ASP A 77 -18.29 18.05 12.51
CA ASP A 77 -17.08 17.85 13.32
C ASP A 77 -15.77 17.97 12.51
N GLY A 78 -15.88 18.31 11.22
CA GLY A 78 -14.76 18.39 10.28
C GLY A 78 -14.11 17.03 9.94
N LYS A 79 -14.72 15.91 10.35
CA LYS A 79 -14.18 14.56 10.11
C LYS A 79 -14.91 13.88 8.95
N LEU A 80 -14.26 12.86 8.38
CA LEU A 80 -14.89 12.01 7.39
C LEU A 80 -15.75 10.98 8.12
N THR A 81 -17.03 10.92 7.77
CA THR A 81 -17.92 9.79 8.12
C THR A 81 -17.43 8.50 7.47
N GLU A 82 -17.92 7.36 7.94
CA GLU A 82 -17.59 6.06 7.34
C GLU A 82 -18.04 5.96 5.88
N ASP A 83 -19.20 6.52 5.54
CA ASP A 83 -19.67 6.56 4.15
C ASP A 83 -18.75 7.41 3.25
N ASN A 84 -18.30 8.57 3.74
CA ASN A 84 -17.32 9.39 3.03
C ASN A 84 -16.01 8.62 2.81
N LYS A 85 -15.53 7.88 3.83
CA LYS A 85 -14.32 7.06 3.69
C LYS A 85 -14.51 5.96 2.67
N LYS A 86 -15.65 5.25 2.71
CA LYS A 86 -15.98 4.19 1.75
C LYS A 86 -16.03 4.71 0.31
N GLU A 87 -16.63 5.87 0.09
CA GLU A 87 -16.68 6.52 -1.21
C GLU A 87 -15.28 6.88 -1.71
N LEU A 88 -14.46 7.51 -0.86
CA LEU A 88 -13.08 7.87 -1.20
C LEU A 88 -12.21 6.62 -1.47
N GLU A 89 -12.38 5.54 -0.71
CA GLU A 89 -11.69 4.27 -0.98
C GLU A 89 -12.12 3.66 -2.32
N GLY A 90 -13.40 3.78 -2.68
CA GLY A 90 -13.88 3.37 -4.00
C GLY A 90 -13.17 4.11 -5.13
N ASP A 91 -13.06 5.43 -5.02
CA ASP A 91 -12.34 6.24 -6.00
C ASP A 91 -10.84 5.87 -6.07
N LEU A 92 -10.21 5.66 -4.91
CA LEU A 92 -8.80 5.26 -4.82
C LEU A 92 -8.54 3.86 -5.41
N ASN A 93 -9.48 2.93 -5.24
CA ASN A 93 -9.41 1.61 -5.87
C ASN A 93 -9.45 1.73 -7.40
N GLY A 94 -10.34 2.56 -7.95
CA GLY A 94 -10.39 2.79 -9.40
C GLY A 94 -9.09 3.36 -9.98
N ILE A 95 -8.42 4.26 -9.23
CA ILE A 95 -7.09 4.77 -9.62
C ILE A 95 -6.03 3.67 -9.53
N SER A 96 -6.04 2.87 -8.46
CA SER A 96 -5.14 1.72 -8.28
C SER A 96 -5.26 0.72 -9.44
N ASP A 97 -6.48 0.35 -9.81
CA ASP A 97 -6.76 -0.57 -10.91
C ASP A 97 -6.27 0.00 -12.25
N SER A 98 -6.44 1.30 -12.47
CA SER A 98 -5.95 1.98 -13.66
C SER A 98 -4.42 1.98 -13.74
N ILE A 99 -3.72 2.21 -12.61
CA ILE A 99 -2.25 2.08 -12.54
C ILE A 99 -1.83 0.66 -12.94
N HIS A 100 -2.46 -0.36 -12.36
CA HIS A 100 -2.13 -1.76 -12.65
C HIS A 100 -2.38 -2.10 -14.12
N LYS A 101 -3.54 -1.69 -14.65
CA LYS A 101 -3.90 -1.90 -16.05
C LYS A 101 -2.87 -1.31 -17.00
N TYR A 102 -2.53 -0.03 -16.85
CA TYR A 102 -1.54 0.61 -17.73
C TYR A 102 -0.16 -0.05 -17.62
N LYS A 103 0.28 -0.40 -16.41
CA LYS A 103 1.55 -1.12 -16.21
C LYS A 103 1.55 -2.49 -16.90
N LEU A 104 0.42 -3.22 -16.90
CA LEU A 104 0.27 -4.51 -17.57
C LEU A 104 0.25 -4.36 -19.09
N GLU A 105 -0.55 -3.42 -19.61
CA GLU A 105 -0.60 -3.09 -21.04
C GLU A 105 0.80 -2.73 -21.55
N LYS A 106 1.60 -2.02 -20.75
CA LYS A 106 2.96 -1.68 -21.12
C LYS A 106 3.93 -2.86 -21.15
N ARG A 107 3.71 -3.89 -20.33
CA ARG A 107 4.53 -5.11 -20.29
C ARG A 107 4.18 -6.09 -21.41
N ALA A 108 2.97 -6.00 -21.95
CA ALA A 108 2.51 -6.84 -23.06
C ALA A 108 2.91 -6.30 -24.44
N GLN A 109 3.54 -5.12 -24.50
CA GLN A 109 4.01 -4.45 -25.71
C GLN A 109 5.48 -4.73 -26.01
#